data_AF-A0AAW8FNR6-F1
#
_entry.id   AF-A0AAW8FNR6-F1
#
_cell.length_a   1.000
_cell.length_b   1.000
_cell.length_c   1.000
_cell.angle_alpha   90.00
_cell.angle_beta   90.00
_cell.angle_gamma   90.00
#
_symmetry.space_group_name_H-M   'P 1'
#
loop_
_entity.id
_entity.type
_entity.pdbx_description
1 polymer ?
#
loop_
_entity_poly.entity_id
_entity_poly.type
_entity_poly.pdbx_seq_one_letter_code
_entity_poly.pdbx_strand_id
1 'polypeptide(L)' 'MSVVKGAGGAVHARWTFRLRVSSTAERALLAEWDRCRWVWNECVAKSKQTHFWNKNRPEDADKAACGPARPGSTRC' A
#
# COMPACT_ATOMS: atom_id res chain seq x y z
N MET A 1 -38.90 -30.87 -23.76
CA MET A 1 -37.44 -30.76 -23.63
C MET A 1 -37.15 -30.03 -22.34
N SER A 2 -36.79 -30.77 -21.28
CA SER A 2 -36.57 -30.20 -19.95
C SER A 2 -35.16 -29.65 -19.85
N VAL A 3 -35.03 -28.34 -19.63
CA VAL A 3 -33.76 -27.71 -19.29
C VAL A 3 -33.46 -28.03 -17.83
N VAL A 4 -32.40 -28.79 -17.60
CA VAL A 4 -31.82 -28.96 -16.26
C VAL A 4 -31.05 -27.69 -15.92
N LYS A 5 -31.52 -26.96 -14.89
CA LYS A 5 -30.81 -25.83 -14.31
C LYS A 5 -29.63 -26.36 -13.50
N GLY A 6 -28.42 -26.19 -14.02
CA GLY A 6 -27.20 -26.47 -13.26
C GLY A 6 -27.17 -25.64 -11.99
N ALA A 7 -27.14 -26.30 -10.84
CA ALA A 7 -26.95 -25.66 -9.55
C ALA A 7 -25.54 -25.04 -9.51
N GLY A 8 -25.45 -23.76 -9.85
CA GLY A 8 -24.23 -22.95 -9.73
C GLY A 8 -23.94 -22.60 -8.28
N GLY A 9 -23.74 -23.60 -7.42
CA GLY A 9 -23.19 -23.43 -6.10
C GLY A 9 -21.67 -23.41 -6.20
N ALA A 10 -21.06 -22.23 -6.18
CA ALA A 10 -19.60 -22.10 -6.13
C ALA A 10 -19.09 -22.75 -4.82
N VAL A 11 -18.51 -23.95 -4.93
CA VAL A 11 -17.94 -24.65 -3.76
C VAL A 11 -16.61 -23.99 -3.42
N HIS A 12 -16.54 -23.32 -2.27
CA HIS A 12 -15.33 -22.63 -1.83
C HIS A 12 -14.43 -23.59 -1.06
N ALA A 13 -13.27 -23.92 -1.62
CA ALA A 13 -12.25 -24.71 -0.92
C ALA A 13 -11.36 -23.77 -0.09
N ARG A 14 -11.40 -23.91 1.24
CA ARG A 14 -10.47 -23.22 2.15
C ARG A 14 -9.29 -24.12 2.45
N TRP A 15 -8.14 -23.76 1.89
CA TRP A 15 -6.89 -24.46 2.15
C TRP A 15 -6.20 -23.84 3.36
N THR A 16 -5.79 -24.69 4.30
CA THR A 16 -4.97 -24.28 5.44
C THR A 16 -3.59 -24.88 5.29
N PHE A 17 -2.60 -24.05 5.01
CA PHE A 17 -1.21 -24.45 4.94
C PHE A 17 -0.50 -24.06 6.25
N ARG A 18 0.31 -24.97 6.79
CA ARG A 18 1.25 -24.65 7.86
C ARG A 18 2.64 -24.50 7.25
N LEU A 19 3.12 -23.26 7.19
CA LEU A 19 4.48 -22.99 6.77
C LEU A 19 5.41 -23.18 7.97
N ARG A 20 6.42 -24.05 7.83
CA ARG A 20 7.54 -24.11 8.77
C ARG A 20 8.68 -23.29 8.17
N VAL A 21 8.94 -22.13 8.76
CA VAL A 21 10.05 -21.27 8.38
C VAL A 21 11.26 -21.65 9.23
N SER A 22 12.45 -21.72 8.61
CA SER A 22 13.68 -21.89 9.39
C SER A 22 13.95 -20.61 10.20
N SER A 23 14.58 -20.74 11.38
CA SER A 23 14.91 -19.57 12.21
C SER A 23 15.74 -18.51 11.46
N THR A 24 16.60 -18.95 10.53
CA THR A 24 17.36 -18.04 9.65
C THR A 24 16.47 -17.27 8.68
N ALA A 25 15.50 -17.94 8.06
CA ALA A 25 14.57 -17.30 7.13
C ALA A 25 13.64 -16.32 7.85
N GLU A 26 13.18 -16.66 9.05
CA GLU A 26 12.38 -15.76 9.89
C GLU A 26 13.14 -14.47 10.21
N ARG A 27 14.39 -14.59 10.68
CA ARG A 27 15.25 -13.43 10.97
C ARG A 27 15.49 -12.57 9.74
N ALA A 28 15.72 -13.18 8.57
CA ALA A 28 15.93 -12.45 7.32
C ALA A 28 14.67 -11.67 6.89
N LEU A 29 13.49 -12.28 7.01
CA LEU A 29 12.22 -11.63 6.70
C LEU A 29 11.92 -10.47 7.64
N LEU A 30 12.16 -10.64 8.94
CA LEU A 30 11.98 -9.56 9.91
C LEU A 30 12.94 -8.39 9.64
N ALA A 31 14.21 -8.68 9.32
CA ALA A 31 15.18 -7.63 8.98
C ALA A 31 14.80 -6.86 7.70
N GLU A 32 14.26 -7.55 6.69
CA GLU A 32 13.75 -6.90 5.48
C GLU A 32 12.49 -6.08 5.78
N TRP A 33 11.59 -6.64 6.57
CA TRP A 33 10.38 -5.97 7.01
C TRP A 33 10.72 -4.67 7.76
N ASP A 34 11.66 -4.70 8.70
CA ASP A 34 12.04 -3.52 9.48
C ASP A 34 12.62 -2.42 8.60
N ARG A 35 13.42 -2.77 7.58
CA ARG A 35 13.93 -1.82 6.59
C ARG A 35 12.81 -1.21 5.76
N CYS A 36 11.96 -2.05 5.16
CA CYS A 36 10.81 -1.60 4.37
C CYS A 36 9.85 -0.73 5.20
N ARG A 37 9.55 -1.15 6.43
CA ARG A 37 8.72 -0.43 7.39
C ARG A 37 9.31 0.94 7.72
N TRP A 38 10.62 1.02 7.95
CA TRP A 38 11.28 2.29 8.23
C TRP A 38 11.14 3.26 7.05
N VAL A 39 11.47 2.82 5.83
CA VAL A 39 11.33 3.65 4.61
C VAL A 39 9.89 4.13 4.44
N TRP A 40 8.92 3.23 4.64
CA TRP A 40 7.50 3.57 4.58
C TRP A 40 7.13 4.65 5.61
N ASN A 41 7.57 4.52 6.85
CA ASN A 41 7.28 5.50 7.90
C ASN A 41 7.85 6.88 7.58
N GLU A 42 9.07 6.94 7.04
CA GLU A 42 9.68 8.20 6.58
C GLU A 42 8.86 8.85 5.45
N CYS A 43 8.41 8.06 4.48
CA CYS A 43 7.53 8.54 3.40
C CYS A 43 6.20 9.07 3.95
N VAL A 44 5.60 8.36 4.93
CA VAL A 44 4.36 8.81 5.60
C VAL A 44 4.58 10.09 6.38
N ALA A 45 5.70 10.25 7.09
CA ALA A 45 6.02 11.46 7.82
C ALA A 45 6.13 12.68 6.89
N LYS A 46 6.87 12.54 5.77
CA LYS A 46 6.98 13.58 4.73
C LYS A 46 5.63 13.91 4.10
N SER A 47 4.81 12.89 3.84
CA SER A 47 3.48 13.07 3.27
C SER A 47 2.56 13.86 4.21
N LYS A 48 2.54 13.49 5.50
CA LYS A 48 1.78 14.22 6.53
C LYS A 48 2.24 15.66 6.67
N GLN A 49 3.55 15.90 6.72
CA GLN A 49 4.10 17.26 6.79
C GLN A 49 3.63 18.13 5.61
N THR A 50 3.68 17.58 4.40
CA THR A 50 3.23 18.29 3.19
C THR A 50 1.72 18.53 3.22
N HIS A 51 0.93 17.55 3.68
CA HIS A 51 -0.50 17.70 3.85
C HIS A 51 -0.85 18.81 4.85
N PHE A 52 -0.20 18.85 6.02
CA PHE A 52 -0.42 19.90 7.02
C PHE A 52 -0.02 21.28 6.49
N TRP A 53 1.09 21.36 5.78
CA TRP A 53 1.52 22.62 5.15
C TRP A 53 0.50 23.11 4.11
N ASN A 54 -0.07 22.21 3.30
CA ASN A 54 -1.11 22.55 2.32
C ASN A 54 -2.41 22.98 3.00
N LYS A 55 -2.79 22.30 4.09
CA LYS A 55 -4.03 22.59 4.83
C LYS A 55 -4.03 23.99 5.46
N ASN A 56 -2.86 24.50 5.82
CA ASN A 56 -2.72 25.80 6.47
C ASN A 56 -2.63 26.98 5.47
N ARG A 57 -2.83 26.74 4.17
CA ARG A 57 -2.79 27.75 3.12
C ARG A 57 -4.19 28.05 2.57
N PRO A 58 -4.40 29.27 2.04
CA PRO A 58 -5.64 29.61 1.34
C PRO A 58 -5.89 28.67 0.15
N GLU A 59 -7.16 28.41 -0.16
CA GLU A 59 -7.57 27.37 -1.14
C GLU A 59 -7.05 27.63 -2.56
N ASP A 60 -6.85 28.89 -2.88
CA ASP A 60 -6.39 29.46 -4.15
C ASP A 60 -4.86 29.48 -4.29
N ALA A 61 -4.11 29.06 -3.27
CA ALA A 61 -2.66 28.90 -3.33
C ALA A 61 -2.23 27.52 -3.83
N ASP A 62 -1.10 27.49 -4.56
CA ASP A 62 -0.52 26.25 -5.07
C ASP A 62 -0.17 25.27 -3.93
N LYS A 63 -0.62 24.03 -4.08
CA LYS A 63 -0.35 22.92 -3.17
C LYS A 63 1.03 22.31 -3.48
N ALA A 64 1.82 22.09 -2.44
CA ALA A 64 3.05 21.33 -2.52
C ALA A 64 2.75 19.84 -2.64
N ALA A 65 3.56 19.15 -3.45
CA ALA A 65 3.59 17.69 -3.49
C ALA A 65 4.78 17.16 -2.67
N CYS A 66 4.64 15.94 -2.18
CA CYS A 66 5.65 15.27 -1.35
C CYS A 66 6.88 14.77 -2.14
N GLY A 67 6.98 15.12 -3.43
CA GLY A 67 8.00 14.65 -4.36
C GLY A 67 8.38 15.72 -5.40
N PRO A 68 9.36 15.44 -6.27
CA PRO A 68 9.89 16.41 -7.23
C PRO A 68 8.88 16.84 -8.29
N ALA A 69 7.88 16.00 -8.56
CA ALA A 69 6.74 16.36 -9.41
C ALA A 69 5.86 17.38 -8.69
N ARG A 70 5.95 18.65 -9.09
CA ARG A 70 5.02 19.69 -8.62
C ARG A 70 3.75 19.68 -9.47
N PRO A 71 2.57 19.85 -8.89
CA PRO A 71 1.36 20.08 -9.67
C PRO A 71 1.57 21.34 -10.52
N GLY A 72 1.51 21.21 -11.86
CA GLY A 72 1.73 22.32 -12.79
C GLY A 72 3.14 22.48 -13.36
N SER A 73 4.12 21.64 -13.00
CA SER A 73 5.41 21.66 -13.69
C SER A 73 5.31 20.96 -15.05
N THR A 74 5.37 21.71 -16.15
CA THR A 74 5.45 21.24 -17.56
C THR A 74 6.75 20.50 -17.92
N ARG A 75 7.47 19.97 -16.93
CA ARG A 75 8.59 19.06 -17.15
C ARG A 75 8.34 17.77 -16.40
N CYS A 76 8.05 16.73 -17.19
CA CYS A 76 8.38 15.36 -16.85
C CYS A 76 9.90 15.21 -16.70
#